data_AF-A0A2V8UGN3-F1
#
_entry.id   AF-A0A2V8UGN3-F1
#
_cell.length_a   1.000
_cell.length_b   1.000
_cell.length_c   1.000
_cell.angle_alpha   90.00
_cell.angle_beta   90.00
_cell.angle_gamma   90.00
#
_symmetry.space_group_name_H-M   'P 1'
#
loop_
_entity.id
_entity.type
_entity.pdbx_description
1 polymer ?
#
loop_
_entity_poly.entity_id
_entity_poly.type
_entity_poly.pdbx_seq_one_letter_code
_entity_poly.pdbx_strand_id
1 'polypeptide(L)'
;MVGVIVPRPIAFVSTITADGVRNLAPFSFFTGISANPPVICFSPMVRGSDGSRKDTLRNIEAVKEFVVNVVSEEFAEKMNICSVEFPPEIDEFEASGLTPVPSDLVKAPRVKESHINMECRLVQIVEVSAKPLGGSIVLGEVLRFHIDDALFDNYKIDPDKLHPIGRMGGPTYTRTTDRFDMMRPKAGEIKS
;
A
#
# COMPACT_ATOMS: atom_id res chain seq x y z
N MET A 1 -6.69 4.73 19.00
CA MET A 1 -6.73 3.51 18.17
C MET A 1 -5.40 3.24 17.49
N VAL A 2 -4.96 4.05 16.52
CA VAL A 2 -3.75 3.73 15.71
C VAL A 2 -2.45 3.57 16.50
N GLY A 3 -2.34 4.16 17.69
CA GLY A 3 -1.15 4.00 18.55
C GLY A 3 -0.95 2.60 19.14
N VAL A 4 -1.99 1.75 19.17
CA VAL A 4 -1.87 0.36 19.69
C VAL A 4 -1.76 -0.69 18.58
N ILE A 5 -1.92 -0.28 17.31
CA ILE A 5 -1.77 -1.13 16.13
C ILE A 5 -0.54 -0.61 15.40
N VAL A 6 0.65 -1.04 15.83
CA VAL A 6 1.94 -0.57 15.32
C VAL A 6 2.99 -1.69 15.36
N PRO A 7 4.01 -1.64 14.46
CA PRO A 7 4.05 -0.80 13.26
C PRO A 7 3.05 -1.29 12.21
N ARG A 8 2.49 -0.38 11.40
CA ARG A 8 1.62 -0.76 10.28
C ARG A 8 2.37 -0.67 8.97
N PRO A 9 2.24 -1.66 8.07
CA PRO A 9 2.76 -1.52 6.72
C PRO A 9 1.98 -0.42 5.97
N ILE A 10 2.58 0.10 4.90
CA ILE A 10 2.00 1.19 4.10
C ILE A 10 1.71 0.65 2.71
N ALA A 11 0.44 0.64 2.32
CA ALA A 11 0.06 0.49 0.92
C ALA A 11 0.22 1.84 0.25
N PHE A 12 1.24 2.00 -0.61
CA PHE A 12 1.37 3.20 -1.44
C PHE A 12 0.71 2.95 -2.78
N VAL A 13 -0.50 3.46 -2.94
CA VAL A 13 -1.43 3.00 -3.97
C VAL A 13 -1.50 3.98 -5.11
N SER A 14 -1.14 3.51 -6.31
CA SER A 14 -1.40 4.22 -7.56
C SER A 14 -2.68 3.72 -8.21
N THR A 15 -3.43 4.66 -8.75
CA THR A 15 -4.68 4.45 -9.50
C THR A 15 -4.72 5.38 -10.71
N ILE A 16 -5.70 5.19 -11.57
CA ILE A 16 -5.97 6.07 -12.70
C ILE A 16 -7.46 6.35 -12.76
N THR A 17 -7.85 7.56 -13.15
CA THR A 17 -9.25 7.88 -13.47
C THR A 17 -9.64 7.24 -14.81
N ALA A 18 -10.94 7.21 -15.12
CA ALA A 18 -11.41 6.75 -16.44
C ALA A 18 -10.85 7.59 -17.60
N ASP A 19 -10.56 8.87 -17.34
CA ASP A 19 -10.01 9.84 -18.30
C ASP A 19 -8.47 9.85 -18.34
N GLY A 20 -7.80 8.97 -17.58
CA GLY A 20 -6.35 8.79 -17.65
C GLY A 20 -5.52 9.63 -16.67
N VAL A 21 -6.15 10.38 -15.75
CA VAL A 21 -5.43 11.14 -14.71
C VAL A 21 -4.90 10.18 -13.66
N ARG A 22 -3.59 10.25 -13.38
CA ARG A 22 -2.93 9.39 -12.39
C ARG A 22 -3.18 9.94 -11.00
N ASN A 23 -3.36 9.04 -10.03
CA ASN A 23 -3.45 9.38 -8.62
C ASN A 23 -2.49 8.49 -7.83
N LEU A 24 -1.83 9.02 -6.80
CA LEU A 24 -0.93 8.27 -5.93
C LEU A 24 -1.07 8.69 -4.45
N ALA A 25 -1.38 7.74 -3.55
CA ALA A 25 -1.63 8.05 -2.13
C ALA A 25 -1.23 6.91 -1.17
N PRO A 26 -0.71 7.21 0.04
CA PRO A 26 -0.34 6.21 1.04
C PRO A 26 -1.46 5.86 2.03
N PHE A 27 -1.61 4.58 2.35
CA PHE A 27 -2.59 4.05 3.31
C PHE A 27 -1.94 3.10 4.30
N SER A 28 -2.00 3.41 5.60
CA SER A 28 -1.41 2.55 6.64
C SER A 28 -2.37 1.52 7.24
N PHE A 29 -3.62 1.46 6.77
CA PHE A 29 -4.56 0.40 7.16
C PHE A 29 -4.47 -0.65 6.06
N PHE A 30 -3.42 -1.48 6.11
CA PHE A 30 -3.02 -2.40 5.04
C PHE A 30 -2.55 -3.75 5.62
N THR A 31 -2.89 -4.86 4.96
CA THR A 31 -2.44 -6.22 5.32
C THR A 31 -2.63 -7.20 4.14
N GLY A 32 -1.97 -8.36 4.20
CA GLY A 32 -2.34 -9.54 3.40
C GLY A 32 -3.58 -10.24 3.97
N ILE A 33 -4.35 -10.90 3.10
CA ILE A 33 -5.63 -11.58 3.42
C ILE A 33 -5.61 -13.05 3.04
N SER A 34 -5.12 -13.38 1.85
CA SER A 34 -5.05 -14.75 1.36
C SER A 34 -3.77 -14.95 0.55
N ALA A 35 -3.23 -16.16 0.60
CA ALA A 35 -2.11 -16.58 -0.24
C ALA A 35 -2.56 -17.30 -1.52
N ASN A 36 -3.79 -17.84 -1.56
CA ASN A 36 -4.35 -18.52 -2.74
C ASN A 36 -5.86 -18.26 -2.89
N PRO A 37 -6.30 -17.41 -3.85
CA PRO A 37 -5.44 -16.53 -4.64
C PRO A 37 -4.73 -15.49 -3.74
N PRO A 38 -3.62 -14.89 -4.19
CA PRO A 38 -2.93 -13.85 -3.43
C PRO A 38 -3.82 -12.60 -3.34
N VAL A 39 -4.33 -12.30 -2.14
CA VAL A 39 -5.24 -11.16 -1.89
C VAL A 39 -4.66 -10.29 -0.80
N ILE A 40 -4.64 -8.99 -1.06
CA ILE A 40 -4.31 -7.95 -0.08
C ILE A 40 -5.54 -7.11 0.24
N CYS A 41 -5.45 -6.37 1.34
CA CYS A 41 -6.49 -5.46 1.78
C CYS A 41 -5.89 -4.14 2.22
N PHE A 42 -6.49 -3.02 1.81
CA PHE A 42 -6.26 -1.73 2.46
C PHE A 42 -7.57 -0.96 2.67
N SER A 43 -7.54 0.03 3.55
CA SER A 43 -8.74 0.79 3.90
C SER A 43 -8.58 2.30 3.72
N PRO A 44 -9.03 2.87 2.59
CA PRO A 44 -9.21 4.30 2.44
C PRO A 44 -10.27 4.82 3.40
N MET A 45 -9.92 5.83 4.19
CA MET A 45 -10.88 6.50 5.06
C MET A 45 -11.55 7.66 4.33
N VAL A 46 -12.83 7.87 4.62
CA VAL A 46 -13.56 9.10 4.29
C VAL A 46 -12.79 10.28 4.89
N ARG A 47 -12.59 11.33 4.08
CA ARG A 47 -11.85 12.52 4.48
C ARG A 47 -12.49 13.11 5.73
N GLY A 48 -11.68 13.39 6.73
CA GLY A 48 -12.14 14.02 7.97
C GLY A 48 -12.44 15.52 7.78
N SER A 49 -11.83 16.14 6.77
CA SER A 49 -11.93 17.56 6.44
C SER A 49 -13.30 17.95 5.88
N ASP A 50 -13.78 17.21 4.87
CA ASP A 50 -15.00 17.55 4.12
C ASP A 50 -16.02 16.40 4.03
N GLY A 51 -15.71 15.22 4.58
CA GLY A 51 -16.59 14.04 4.52
C GLY A 51 -16.65 13.36 3.15
N SER A 52 -15.81 13.76 2.19
CA SER A 52 -15.76 13.17 0.86
C SER A 52 -14.92 11.88 0.82
N ARG A 53 -15.11 11.08 -0.23
CA ARG A 53 -14.36 9.84 -0.44
C ARG A 53 -13.03 10.15 -1.11
N LYS A 54 -11.97 9.42 -0.72
CA LYS A 54 -10.65 9.54 -1.36
C LYS A 54 -10.71 9.18 -2.84
N ASP A 55 -9.95 9.90 -3.65
CA ASP A 55 -9.80 9.72 -5.10
C ASP A 55 -9.43 8.28 -5.46
N THR A 56 -8.46 7.71 -4.75
CA THR A 56 -8.07 6.29 -4.89
C THR A 56 -9.27 5.34 -4.83
N LEU A 57 -10.21 5.55 -3.91
CA LEU A 57 -11.38 4.70 -3.76
C LEU A 57 -12.34 4.87 -4.95
N ARG A 58 -12.57 6.10 -5.39
CA ARG A 58 -13.41 6.41 -6.56
C ARG A 58 -12.81 5.82 -7.84
N ASN A 59 -11.50 5.92 -8.01
CA ASN A 59 -10.78 5.40 -9.17
C ASN A 59 -10.86 3.87 -9.22
N ILE A 60 -10.67 3.20 -8.08
CA ILE A 60 -10.79 1.74 -7.98
C ILE A 60 -12.22 1.28 -8.27
N GLU A 61 -13.23 2.04 -7.87
CA GLU A 61 -14.61 1.72 -8.23
C GLU A 61 -14.89 1.85 -9.72
N ALA A 62 -14.33 2.86 -10.38
CA ALA A 62 -14.54 3.08 -11.81
C ALA A 62 -13.73 2.10 -12.67
N VAL A 63 -12.45 1.92 -12.37
CA VAL A 63 -11.48 1.22 -13.23
C VAL A 63 -11.23 -0.22 -12.78
N LYS A 64 -11.51 -0.56 -11.52
CA LYS A 64 -11.34 -1.91 -10.93
C LYS A 64 -9.89 -2.40 -10.87
N GLU A 65 -8.94 -1.50 -11.01
CA GLU A 65 -7.51 -1.81 -11.09
C GLU A 65 -6.70 -0.78 -10.29
N PHE A 66 -5.61 -1.25 -9.68
CA PHE A 66 -4.68 -0.41 -8.93
C PHE A 66 -3.33 -1.12 -8.78
N VAL A 67 -2.31 -0.38 -8.35
CA VAL A 67 -1.01 -0.95 -7.97
C VAL A 67 -0.70 -0.58 -6.53
N VAL A 68 -0.21 -1.53 -5.75
CA VAL A 68 0.40 -1.27 -4.43
C VAL A 68 1.91 -1.29 -4.57
N ASN A 69 2.57 -0.21 -4.14
CA ASN A 69 4.00 -0.03 -4.17
C ASN A 69 4.55 -0.13 -2.74
N VAL A 70 5.56 -0.95 -2.51
CA VAL A 70 6.17 -1.10 -1.18
C VAL A 70 7.08 0.10 -0.92
N VAL A 71 6.90 0.76 0.23
CA VAL A 71 7.66 1.95 0.60
C VAL A 71 8.97 1.59 1.28
N SER A 72 10.07 1.99 0.65
CA SER A 72 11.42 1.86 1.16
C SER A 72 11.90 3.21 1.72
N GLU A 73 12.83 3.18 2.66
CA GLU A 73 13.31 4.38 3.36
C GLU A 73 13.78 5.49 2.39
N GLU A 74 14.44 5.11 1.30
CA GLU A 74 15.05 6.02 0.32
C GLU A 74 14.09 6.99 -0.38
N PHE A 75 12.80 6.66 -0.49
CA PHE A 75 11.79 7.53 -1.09
C PHE A 75 10.64 7.88 -0.14
N ALA A 76 10.82 7.65 1.16
CA ALA A 76 9.79 7.87 2.18
C ALA A 76 9.29 9.33 2.22
N GLU A 77 10.18 10.31 2.02
CA GLU A 77 9.80 11.73 2.00
C GLU A 77 8.90 12.05 0.80
N LYS A 78 9.22 11.52 -0.38
CA LYS A 78 8.37 11.67 -1.59
C LYS A 78 7.01 11.00 -1.41
N MET A 79 6.97 9.81 -0.82
CA MET A 79 5.72 9.15 -0.44
C MET A 79 4.90 10.02 0.52
N ASN A 80 5.55 10.69 1.48
CA ASN A 80 4.86 11.54 2.44
C ASN A 80 4.25 12.80 1.79
N ILE A 81 4.84 13.33 0.70
CA ILE A 81 4.23 14.42 -0.10
C ILE A 81 2.87 13.98 -0.65
N CYS A 82 2.74 12.74 -1.11
CA CYS A 82 1.48 12.17 -1.60
C CYS A 82 0.40 11.96 -0.52
N SER A 83 0.67 12.29 0.75
CA SER A 83 -0.35 12.28 1.81
C SER A 83 -1.19 13.55 1.87
N VAL A 84 -0.79 14.59 1.14
CA VAL A 84 -1.54 15.85 0.99
C VAL A 84 -2.88 15.59 0.29
N GLU A 85 -3.92 16.31 0.70
CA GLU A 85 -5.23 16.26 0.04
C GLU A 85 -5.24 17.18 -1.19
N PHE A 86 -4.59 16.74 -2.26
CA PHE A 86 -4.60 17.46 -3.52
C PHE A 86 -6.02 17.48 -4.15
N PRO A 87 -6.31 18.50 -4.98
CA PRO A 87 -7.46 18.47 -5.88
C PRO A 87 -7.39 17.26 -6.84
N PRO A 88 -8.54 16.67 -7.24
CA PRO A 88 -8.58 15.46 -8.07
C PRO A 88 -7.89 15.56 -9.44
N GLU A 89 -7.69 16.78 -9.94
CA GLU A 89 -7.02 17.08 -11.21
C GLU A 89 -5.49 17.09 -11.12
N ILE A 90 -4.93 17.06 -9.90
CA ILE A 90 -3.48 17.08 -9.69
C ILE A 90 -2.93 15.66 -9.71
N ASP A 91 -1.85 15.48 -10.46
CA ASP A 91 -1.10 14.24 -10.51
C ASP A 91 -0.03 14.19 -9.41
N GLU A 92 -0.21 13.34 -8.40
CA GLU A 92 0.75 13.26 -7.30
C GLU A 92 2.10 12.65 -7.70
N PHE A 93 2.23 11.97 -8.85
CA PHE A 93 3.55 11.58 -9.36
C PHE A 93 4.38 12.83 -9.69
N GLU A 94 3.77 13.81 -10.35
CA GLU A 94 4.43 15.08 -10.68
C GLU A 94 4.73 15.88 -9.43
N ALA A 95 3.77 16.00 -8.52
CA ALA A 95 3.92 16.77 -7.28
C ALA A 95 5.02 16.21 -6.35
N SER A 96 5.17 14.88 -6.30
CA SER A 96 6.19 14.21 -5.47
C SER A 96 7.53 14.01 -6.17
N GLY A 97 7.59 14.20 -7.49
CA GLY A 97 8.76 13.88 -8.30
C GLY A 97 9.09 12.39 -8.34
N LEU A 98 8.06 11.54 -8.22
CA LEU A 98 8.17 10.08 -8.40
C LEU A 98 7.94 9.71 -9.86
N THR A 99 8.57 8.63 -10.31
CA THR A 99 8.55 8.26 -11.73
C THR A 99 7.49 7.18 -11.99
N PRO A 100 6.43 7.48 -12.76
CA PRO A 100 5.45 6.47 -13.15
C PRO A 100 6.02 5.54 -14.22
N VAL A 101 5.79 4.24 -14.04
CA VAL A 101 6.20 3.19 -14.99
C VAL A 101 4.96 2.39 -15.41
N PRO A 102 4.77 2.08 -16.71
CA PRO A 102 3.68 1.23 -17.14
C PRO A 102 3.65 -0.13 -16.42
N SER A 103 2.44 -0.59 -16.13
CA SER A 103 2.14 -1.93 -15.65
C SER A 103 1.90 -2.87 -16.83
N ASP A 104 1.99 -4.18 -16.59
CA ASP A 104 1.85 -5.19 -17.63
C ASP A 104 0.39 -5.65 -17.81
N LEU A 105 -0.38 -5.73 -16.72
CA LEU A 105 -1.72 -6.33 -16.68
C LEU A 105 -2.82 -5.35 -16.24
N VAL A 106 -2.45 -4.19 -15.70
CA VAL A 106 -3.39 -3.15 -15.22
C VAL A 106 -3.07 -1.78 -15.81
N LYS A 107 -4.04 -0.85 -15.81
CA LYS A 107 -3.86 0.52 -16.31
C LYS A 107 -3.11 1.43 -15.34
N ALA A 108 -3.23 1.20 -14.05
CA ALA A 108 -2.58 2.03 -13.03
C ALA A 108 -1.04 1.86 -13.13
N PRO A 109 -0.25 2.94 -13.14
CA PRO A 109 1.20 2.85 -13.26
C PRO A 109 1.84 2.38 -11.95
N ARG A 110 3.02 1.77 -12.04
CA ARG A 110 3.90 1.47 -10.90
C ARG A 110 4.77 2.67 -10.56
N VAL A 111 5.35 2.68 -9.36
CA VAL A 111 6.37 3.67 -8.94
C VAL A 111 7.75 3.08 -9.18
N LYS A 112 8.59 3.73 -10.01
CA LYS A 112 9.94 3.25 -10.35
C LYS A 112 10.84 3.09 -9.14
N GLU A 113 10.74 4.01 -8.19
CA GLU A 113 11.53 4.05 -6.96
C GLU A 113 11.15 2.94 -5.97
N SER A 114 10.05 2.24 -6.20
CA SER A 114 9.67 1.11 -5.36
C SER A 114 10.25 -0.18 -5.93
N HIS A 115 11.08 -0.87 -5.14
CA HIS A 115 11.66 -2.15 -5.53
C HIS A 115 10.63 -3.29 -5.62
N ILE A 116 9.43 -3.13 -5.05
CA ILE A 116 8.37 -4.13 -5.09
C ILE A 116 7.03 -3.47 -5.42
N ASN A 117 6.42 -3.89 -6.53
CA ASN A 117 5.08 -3.48 -6.92
C ASN A 117 4.14 -4.68 -7.05
N MET A 118 2.88 -4.48 -6.71
CA MET A 118 1.82 -5.47 -6.83
C MET A 118 0.73 -4.91 -7.74
N GLU A 119 0.60 -5.46 -8.94
CA GLU A 119 -0.52 -5.14 -9.84
C GLU A 119 -1.77 -5.86 -9.37
N CYS A 120 -2.84 -5.12 -9.10
CA CYS A 120 -4.02 -5.63 -8.43
C CYS A 120 -5.30 -5.40 -9.24
N ARG A 121 -6.19 -6.39 -9.22
CA ARG A 121 -7.58 -6.26 -9.65
C ARG A 121 -8.49 -6.24 -8.43
N LEU A 122 -9.50 -5.36 -8.46
CA LEU A 122 -10.49 -5.30 -7.41
C LEU A 122 -11.29 -6.60 -7.33
N VAL A 123 -11.32 -7.20 -6.13
CA VAL A 123 -12.21 -8.32 -5.79
C VAL A 123 -13.52 -7.77 -5.22
N GLN A 124 -13.43 -6.94 -4.18
CA GLN A 124 -14.59 -6.43 -3.47
C GLN A 124 -14.26 -5.15 -2.70
N ILE A 125 -15.26 -4.28 -2.57
CA ILE A 125 -15.25 -3.18 -1.61
C ILE A 125 -16.32 -3.47 -0.56
N VAL A 126 -15.95 -3.38 0.72
CA VAL A 126 -16.88 -3.46 1.84
C VAL A 126 -16.86 -2.13 2.58
N GLU A 127 -17.94 -1.35 2.47
CA GLU A 127 -18.07 -0.12 3.24
C GLU A 127 -18.30 -0.46 4.72
N VAL A 128 -17.43 0.05 5.59
CA VAL A 128 -17.57 -0.10 7.04
C VAL A 128 -18.36 1.08 7.62
N SER A 129 -18.10 2.29 7.12
CA SER A 129 -18.83 3.50 7.50
C SER A 129 -18.60 4.62 6.49
N ALA A 130 -19.67 5.28 6.04
CA ALA A 130 -19.63 6.47 5.20
C ALA A 130 -19.44 7.79 5.99
N LYS A 131 -19.38 7.75 7.32
CA LYS A 131 -19.16 8.94 8.16
C LYS A 131 -17.72 9.46 8.01
N PRO A 132 -17.42 10.73 8.33
CA PRO A 132 -16.05 11.22 8.40
C PRO A 132 -15.16 10.31 9.24
N LEU A 133 -13.96 9.99 8.73
CA LEU A 133 -13.04 9.00 9.31
C LEU A 133 -13.57 7.54 9.31
N GLY A 134 -14.68 7.26 8.66
CA GLY A 134 -15.15 5.91 8.35
C GLY A 134 -14.29 5.27 7.24
N GLY A 135 -14.17 3.95 7.24
CA GLY A 135 -13.34 3.23 6.28
C GLY A 135 -14.15 2.46 5.23
N SER A 136 -13.54 2.24 4.07
CA SER A 136 -13.97 1.23 3.11
C SER A 136 -12.87 0.19 2.97
N ILE A 137 -13.16 -1.09 3.16
CA ILE A 137 -12.21 -2.18 2.97
C ILE A 137 -12.14 -2.46 1.47
N VAL A 138 -10.96 -2.33 0.87
CA VAL A 138 -10.70 -2.69 -0.52
C VAL A 138 -9.92 -3.99 -0.55
N LEU A 139 -10.52 -5.05 -1.10
CA LEU A 139 -9.87 -6.33 -1.36
C LEU A 139 -9.38 -6.38 -2.81
N GLY A 140 -8.08 -6.65 -3.00
CA GLY A 140 -7.48 -6.77 -4.32
C GLY A 140 -6.71 -8.07 -4.49
N GLU A 141 -6.98 -8.78 -5.59
CA GLU A 141 -6.19 -9.92 -6.03
C GLU A 141 -4.93 -9.40 -6.73
N VAL A 142 -3.76 -9.87 -6.29
CA VAL A 142 -2.49 -9.55 -6.91
C VAL A 142 -2.33 -10.42 -8.17
N LEU A 143 -2.38 -9.78 -9.33
CA LEU A 143 -2.19 -10.44 -10.62
C LEU A 143 -0.71 -10.64 -10.95
N ARG A 144 0.14 -9.70 -10.52
CA ARG A 144 1.58 -9.74 -10.79
C ARG A 144 2.38 -9.04 -9.71
N PHE A 145 3.49 -9.68 -9.32
CA PHE A 145 4.54 -9.07 -8.53
C PHE A 145 5.67 -8.61 -9.46
N HIS A 146 6.14 -7.39 -9.27
CA HIS A 146 7.41 -6.90 -9.80
C HIS A 146 8.34 -6.77 -8.61
N ILE A 147 9.48 -7.45 -8.65
CA ILE A 147 10.44 -7.51 -7.56
C ILE A 147 11.81 -7.25 -8.18
N ASP A 148 12.57 -6.33 -7.59
CA ASP A 148 13.98 -6.13 -7.93
C ASP A 148 14.77 -7.42 -7.62
N ASP A 149 15.41 -7.99 -8.64
CA ASP A 149 16.15 -9.26 -8.55
C ASP A 149 17.24 -9.22 -7.44
N ALA A 150 17.78 -8.04 -7.12
CA ALA A 150 18.78 -7.91 -6.06
C ALA A 150 18.21 -8.23 -4.66
N LEU A 151 16.89 -8.11 -4.46
CA LEU A 151 16.19 -8.34 -3.20
C LEU A 151 15.72 -9.79 -3.01
N PHE A 152 15.69 -10.57 -4.09
CA PHE A 152 15.02 -11.86 -4.11
C PHE A 152 16.01 -13.01 -4.07
N ASP A 153 15.95 -13.81 -3.01
CA ASP A 153 16.71 -15.06 -2.90
C ASP A 153 15.81 -16.18 -2.37
N ASN A 154 15.74 -17.29 -3.12
CA ASN A 154 15.01 -18.50 -2.75
C ASN A 154 13.58 -18.25 -2.20
N TYR A 155 12.77 -17.49 -2.94
CA TYR A 155 11.39 -17.11 -2.56
C TYR A 155 11.28 -16.23 -1.31
N LYS A 156 12.37 -15.61 -0.87
CA LYS A 156 12.40 -14.67 0.25
C LYS A 156 12.87 -13.31 -0.23
N ILE A 157 12.29 -12.29 0.41
CA ILE A 157 12.73 -10.90 0.26
C ILE A 157 13.73 -10.61 1.37
N ASP A 158 14.87 -10.04 1.00
CA ASP A 158 15.87 -9.56 1.94
C ASP A 158 15.46 -8.19 2.51
N PRO A 159 15.06 -8.11 3.80
CA PRO A 159 14.62 -6.85 4.40
C PRO A 159 15.77 -5.86 4.63
N ASP A 160 17.04 -6.30 4.66
CA ASP A 160 18.22 -5.43 4.73
C ASP A 160 18.48 -4.72 3.42
N LYS A 161 18.02 -5.27 2.30
CA LYS A 161 18.12 -4.58 1.01
C LYS A 161 16.88 -3.76 0.69
N LEU A 162 15.70 -4.24 1.10
CA LEU A 162 14.44 -3.53 0.86
C LEU A 162 14.28 -2.28 1.72
N HIS A 163 14.86 -2.23 2.93
CA HIS A 163 14.69 -1.13 3.88
C HIS A 163 13.23 -0.64 4.04
N PRO A 164 12.25 -1.54 4.27
CA PRO A 164 10.85 -1.12 4.36
C PRO A 164 10.60 -0.31 5.63
N ILE A 165 9.74 0.69 5.53
CA ILE A 165 9.31 1.53 6.67
C ILE A 165 7.91 1.17 7.16
N GLY A 166 7.69 1.33 8.47
CA GLY A 166 6.39 1.16 9.11
C GLY A 166 5.81 2.48 9.59
N ARG A 167 4.48 2.63 9.55
CA ARG A 167 3.77 3.78 10.14
C ARG A 167 3.41 3.51 11.60
N MET A 168 3.72 4.46 12.48
CA MET A 168 3.39 4.40 13.91
C MET A 168 2.12 5.22 14.22
N GLY A 169 1.89 5.56 15.48
CA GLY A 169 0.88 6.55 15.87
C GLY A 169 1.34 7.98 15.54
N GLY A 170 0.41 8.85 15.14
CA GLY A 170 0.72 10.23 14.81
C GLY A 170 1.60 10.37 13.54
N PRO A 171 2.55 11.32 13.51
CA PRO A 171 3.43 11.55 12.36
C PRO A 171 4.64 10.60 12.31
N THR A 172 4.80 9.73 13.31
CA THR A 172 6.00 8.91 13.47
C THR A 172 6.03 7.72 12.51
N TYR A 173 7.22 7.43 11.98
CA TYR A 173 7.55 6.24 11.21
C TYR A 173 8.66 5.45 11.92
N THR A 174 8.80 4.17 11.58
CA THR A 174 9.89 3.32 12.08
C THR A 174 10.63 2.65 10.94
N ARG A 175 11.94 2.48 11.11
CA ARG A 175 12.74 1.52 10.34
C ARG A 175 12.49 0.12 10.86
N THR A 176 12.84 -0.88 10.06
CA THR A 176 12.69 -2.29 10.40
C THR A 176 14.04 -2.98 10.67
N THR A 177 15.06 -2.26 11.13
CA THR A 177 16.46 -2.74 11.21
C THR A 177 16.78 -3.58 12.45
N ASP A 178 16.03 -3.44 13.53
CA ASP A 178 16.21 -4.24 14.76
C ASP A 178 15.26 -5.45 14.71
N ARG A 179 15.77 -6.57 14.19
CA ARG A 179 15.00 -7.80 13.94
C ARG A 179 15.64 -8.98 14.66
N PHE A 180 14.80 -9.90 15.11
CA PHE A 180 15.23 -11.15 15.71
C PHE A 180 14.35 -12.29 15.21
N ASP A 181 14.94 -13.48 15.08
CA ASP A 181 14.22 -14.65 14.62
C ASP A 181 13.51 -15.35 15.79
N MET A 182 12.24 -15.66 15.58
CA MET A 182 11.46 -16.52 16.45
C MET A 182 10.98 -17.73 15.67
N MET A 183 11.61 -18.88 15.90
CA MET A 183 11.20 -20.13 15.29
C MET A 183 9.86 -20.58 15.87
N ARG A 184 8.94 -21.01 15.00
CA ARG A 184 7.66 -21.56 15.41
C ARG A 184 7.90 -22.82 16.26
N PRO A 185 7.45 -22.87 17.52
CA PRO A 185 7.60 -24.06 18.35
C PRO A 185 6.88 -25.25 17.75
N LYS A 186 7.47 -26.44 17.86
CA LYS A 186 6.79 -27.70 17.53
C LYS A 186 5.98 -28.16 18.74
N ALA A 187 4.88 -28.88 18.49
CA ALA A 187 3.95 -29.29 19.54
C ALA A 187 4.59 -30.07 20.70
N GLY A 188 5.72 -30.77 20.46
CA GLY A 188 6.46 -31.51 21.49
C GLY A 188 7.48 -30.68 22.29
N GLU A 189 7.71 -29.41 21.94
CA GLU A 189 8.73 -28.55 22.56
C GLU A 189 8.15 -27.64 23.65
N ILE A 190 6.82 -27.56 23.76
CA ILE A 190 6.12 -26.74 24.75
C ILE A 190 5.88 -27.62 25.99
N LYS A 191 6.63 -27.36 27.07
CA LYS A 191 6.31 -27.96 28.38
C LYS A 191 4.96 -27.42 28.84
N SER A 192 4.01 -28.32 29.08
CA SER A 192 2.72 -28.06 29.73
C SER A 192 2.89 -27.49 31.12
#